data_AF-A0A8T0VGW6-F1
#
_entry.id   AF-A0A8T0VGW6-F1
#
_cell.length_a   1.000
_cell.length_b   1.000
_cell.length_c   1.000
_cell.angle_alpha   90.00
_cell.angle_beta   90.00
_cell.angle_gamma   90.00
#
_symmetry.space_group_name_H-M   'P 1'
#
loop_
_entity.id
_entity.type
_entity.pdbx_description
1 polymer ?
#
loop_
_entity_poly.entity_id
_entity_poly.type
_entity_poly.pdbx_seq_one_letter_code
_entity_poly.pdbx_strand_id
1 'polypeptide(L)'
;MNCSYSPLTTALKRMKRSGSVSRPAVGKSAASIYSVARSKKQQKKDARKAEKAEKAAQRQQQRQTAAAAAEEGPFAANYGDVPVEDVQSKAVSGRSWTKVGDLDEGAAGRAVLVRGAAQAIRPVSKKMAFVVLRQSMSTVQCVLVASADASVSMQMVKFATALSKESIVDVEGVVSLPKEPLKATTQQVEIQLRKIYCVNRATPTLPINLEDAARSEAEFEKAEQVGEKLVRVGQDTRLNYRAIDPRTPSNQAVFRIQCQVGNKFGEYLLSKDFVGIHTPKLIAGSSEGGAAVFKLLYNGQPACLAQSPQLYKQMAICGGFERVFEVGPVFRAENSNTHRHLCEFVGLDAEMEIKEHYFEVCDIIDGLFVSIFKHLTTNCKKELETINGQYPFEPLKYLEKTLKLTYEEGIQMLKEAGTEIEPMGDLNTEAEKKLGRLVREKYGTDFFHFVPLSCGCTSVLHHAML
;
A
#
# COMPACT_ATOMS: atom_id res chain seq x y z
N MET A 1 32.72 22.64 7.51
CA MET A 1 32.23 23.30 6.28
C MET A 1 30.73 23.47 6.43
N ASN A 2 30.29 24.70 6.73
CA ASN A 2 28.89 25.06 6.94
C ASN A 2 28.17 25.18 5.59
N CYS A 3 27.03 24.51 5.44
CA CYS A 3 26.16 24.68 4.28
C CYS A 3 24.82 25.25 4.74
N SER A 4 24.69 26.57 4.72
CA SER A 4 23.46 27.31 4.99
C SER A 4 22.62 27.40 3.71
N TYR A 5 21.41 26.83 3.74
CA TYR A 5 20.39 27.06 2.72
C TYR A 5 19.61 28.34 3.04
N SER A 6 19.61 29.31 2.13
CA SER A 6 18.70 30.47 2.12
C SER A 6 17.81 30.40 0.88
N PRO A 7 16.48 30.63 0.98
CA PRO A 7 15.57 30.56 -0.15
C PRO A 7 15.63 31.82 -1.03
N LEU A 8 15.70 31.61 -2.34
CA LEU A 8 15.70 32.63 -3.38
C LEU A 8 14.29 33.21 -3.58
N THR A 9 14.13 34.49 -3.24
CA THR A 9 13.02 35.33 -3.72
C THR A 9 13.58 36.59 -4.37
N THR A 10 13.11 36.86 -5.59
CA THR A 10 13.09 38.17 -6.29
C THR A 10 14.33 38.58 -7.10
N ALA A 11 14.20 38.64 -8.44
CA ALA A 11 14.45 39.87 -9.23
C ALA A 11 14.15 39.66 -10.72
N LEU A 12 12.99 40.16 -11.15
CA LEU A 12 12.62 40.44 -12.53
C LEU A 12 13.02 41.89 -12.85
N LYS A 13 13.93 42.13 -13.80
CA LYS A 13 13.94 43.36 -14.64
C LYS A 13 15.01 43.31 -15.74
N ARG A 14 14.61 43.87 -16.89
CA ARG A 14 15.38 44.32 -18.07
C ARG A 14 15.78 43.26 -19.12
N MET A 15 14.98 43.20 -20.18
CA MET A 15 15.45 43.56 -21.54
C MET A 15 14.25 43.73 -22.49
N LYS A 16 14.11 44.94 -23.04
CA LYS A 16 13.26 45.28 -24.19
C LYS A 16 14.19 45.74 -25.31
N ARG A 17 14.08 45.13 -26.49
CA ARG A 17 14.45 45.55 -27.86
C ARG A 17 14.39 44.26 -28.69
N SER A 18 13.87 44.15 -29.91
CA SER A 18 13.17 45.02 -30.86
C SER A 18 12.85 44.07 -32.03
N GLY A 19 11.65 44.07 -32.58
CA GLY A 19 11.31 43.21 -33.73
C GLY A 19 9.85 43.34 -34.12
N SER A 20 9.60 44.20 -35.11
CA SER A 20 8.30 44.51 -35.71
C SER A 20 8.02 43.60 -36.90
N VAL A 21 6.88 42.89 -36.92
CA VAL A 21 6.14 42.53 -38.14
C VAL A 21 4.64 42.49 -37.79
N SER A 22 3.81 42.92 -38.75
CA SER A 22 2.42 43.37 -38.65
C SER A 22 1.34 42.31 -38.94
N ARG A 23 0.12 42.54 -38.41
CA ARG A 23 -1.27 42.33 -38.95
C ARG A 23 -2.30 41.95 -37.85
N PRO A 24 -3.63 42.08 -38.06
CA PRO A 24 -4.45 43.24 -37.71
C PRO A 24 -5.40 43.00 -36.52
N ALA A 25 -6.03 44.08 -36.06
CA ALA A 25 -6.90 44.13 -34.89
C ALA A 25 -8.30 43.52 -35.10
N VAL A 26 -8.76 42.70 -34.14
CA VAL A 26 -10.19 42.47 -33.83
C VAL A 26 -10.38 42.19 -32.33
N GLY A 27 -11.24 42.97 -31.66
CA GLY A 27 -12.11 42.51 -30.56
C GLY A 27 -11.57 42.43 -29.13
N LYS A 28 -11.44 43.56 -28.43
CA LYS A 28 -11.43 43.59 -26.95
C LYS A 28 -12.87 43.49 -26.43
N SER A 29 -13.29 42.34 -25.89
CA SER A 29 -14.41 42.30 -24.92
C SER A 29 -14.54 41.01 -24.07
N ALA A 30 -13.90 39.89 -24.39
CA ALA A 30 -14.13 38.63 -23.65
C ALA A 30 -13.02 38.25 -22.63
N ALA A 31 -11.80 38.77 -22.77
CA ALA A 31 -10.64 38.35 -21.96
C ALA A 31 -10.57 38.97 -20.55
N SER A 32 -11.34 40.02 -20.26
CA SER A 32 -11.31 40.73 -18.97
C SER A 32 -12.10 39.99 -17.88
N ILE A 33 -13.20 39.32 -18.24
CA ILE A 33 -14.11 38.69 -17.25
C ILE A 33 -13.56 37.33 -16.78
N TYR A 34 -12.85 36.60 -17.65
CA TYR A 34 -12.27 35.28 -17.34
C TYR A 34 -11.02 35.32 -16.44
N SER A 35 -10.23 36.41 -16.46
CA SER A 35 -9.04 36.56 -15.62
C SER A 35 -9.37 36.96 -14.17
N VAL A 36 -10.43 37.75 -13.98
CA VAL A 36 -10.90 38.20 -12.65
C VAL A 36 -11.58 37.06 -11.87
N ALA A 37 -12.29 36.16 -12.55
CA ALA A 37 -12.97 35.03 -11.90
C ALA A 37 -11.99 33.95 -11.36
N ARG A 38 -10.89 33.68 -12.09
CA ARG A 38 -9.82 32.77 -11.63
C ARG A 38 -9.08 33.31 -10.40
N SER A 39 -8.86 34.62 -10.35
CA SER A 39 -8.21 35.32 -9.23
C SER A 39 -9.00 35.21 -7.92
N LYS A 40 -10.33 35.45 -7.95
CA LYS A 40 -11.19 35.32 -6.76
C LYS A 40 -11.26 33.89 -6.21
N LYS A 41 -11.26 32.88 -7.08
CA LYS A 41 -11.28 31.46 -6.66
C LYS A 41 -9.98 31.04 -5.98
N GLN A 42 -8.84 31.53 -6.46
CA GLN A 42 -7.53 31.29 -5.86
C GLN A 42 -7.40 32.01 -4.50
N GLN A 43 -7.79 33.28 -4.43
CA GLN A 43 -7.82 34.04 -3.17
C GLN A 43 -8.70 33.37 -2.10
N LYS A 44 -9.86 32.83 -2.46
CA LYS A 44 -10.74 32.11 -1.52
C LYS A 44 -10.11 30.79 -1.04
N LYS A 45 -9.34 30.10 -1.89
CA LYS A 45 -8.61 28.87 -1.53
C LYS A 45 -7.46 29.16 -0.58
N ASP A 46 -6.73 30.25 -0.82
CA ASP A 46 -5.59 30.66 0.00
C ASP A 46 -6.04 31.24 1.34
N ALA A 47 -7.15 32.01 1.37
CA ALA A 47 -7.79 32.46 2.61
C ALA A 47 -8.25 31.28 3.48
N ARG A 48 -8.85 30.24 2.88
CA ARG A 48 -9.27 29.03 3.61
C ARG A 48 -8.08 28.22 4.14
N LYS A 49 -6.94 28.23 3.44
CA LYS A 49 -5.68 27.64 3.93
C LYS A 49 -5.10 28.45 5.09
N ALA A 50 -5.09 29.78 5.00
CA ALA A 50 -4.61 30.68 6.04
C ALA A 50 -5.46 30.56 7.32
N GLU A 51 -6.78 30.58 7.21
CA GLU A 51 -7.70 30.40 8.35
C GLU A 51 -7.50 29.04 9.04
N LYS A 52 -7.23 27.99 8.25
CA LYS A 52 -6.94 26.65 8.79
C LYS A 52 -5.58 26.60 9.50
N ALA A 53 -4.58 27.31 8.99
CA ALA A 53 -3.26 27.44 9.62
C ALA A 53 -3.34 28.27 10.91
N GLU A 54 -4.12 29.35 10.92
CA GLU A 54 -4.32 30.21 12.08
C GLU A 54 -5.09 29.49 13.20
N LYS A 55 -6.15 28.74 12.88
CA LYS A 55 -6.83 27.86 13.85
C LYS A 55 -5.92 26.76 14.37
N ALA A 56 -4.98 26.26 13.57
CA ALA A 56 -3.98 25.29 14.02
C ALA A 56 -2.98 25.94 15.00
N ALA A 57 -2.51 27.15 14.70
CA ALA A 57 -1.61 27.92 15.56
C ALA A 57 -2.28 28.31 16.89
N GLN A 58 -3.53 28.81 16.86
CA GLN A 58 -4.29 29.12 18.08
C GLN A 58 -4.53 27.89 18.96
N ARG A 59 -4.81 26.72 18.35
CA ARG A 59 -4.90 25.45 19.08
C ARG A 59 -3.56 25.02 19.67
N GLN A 60 -2.46 25.28 18.97
CA GLN A 60 -1.11 24.99 19.47
C GLN A 60 -0.77 25.90 20.67
N GLN A 61 -1.17 27.17 20.60
CA GLN A 61 -0.95 28.15 21.67
C GLN A 61 -1.83 27.87 22.90
N GLN A 62 -3.11 27.52 22.72
CA GLN A 62 -3.98 27.05 23.81
C GLN A 62 -3.48 25.74 24.45
N ARG A 63 -2.81 24.88 23.68
CA ARG A 63 -2.19 23.65 24.20
C ARG A 63 -0.94 23.92 25.02
N GLN A 64 -0.10 24.87 24.58
CA GLN A 64 1.06 25.30 25.38
C GLN A 64 0.62 25.89 26.73
N THR A 65 -0.49 26.63 26.76
CA THR A 65 -1.06 27.13 28.02
C THR A 65 -1.68 26.03 28.88
N ALA A 66 -2.34 25.04 28.29
CA ALA A 66 -2.87 23.87 29.02
C ALA A 66 -1.76 22.93 29.52
N ALA A 67 -0.63 22.84 28.82
CA ALA A 67 0.56 22.12 29.25
C ALA A 67 1.24 22.82 30.44
N ALA A 68 1.34 24.16 30.42
CA ALA A 68 1.82 24.94 31.56
C ALA A 68 0.92 24.78 32.81
N ALA A 69 -0.41 24.66 32.63
CA ALA A 69 -1.33 24.38 33.74
C ALA A 69 -1.24 22.94 34.29
N ALA A 70 -0.51 22.03 33.63
CA ALA A 70 -0.26 20.67 34.11
C ALA A 70 1.03 20.57 34.95
N GLU A 71 1.80 21.66 35.09
CA GLU A 71 3.11 21.65 35.79
C GLU A 71 3.03 21.46 37.31
N GLU A 72 1.87 21.65 37.95
CA GLU A 72 1.72 21.50 39.40
C GLU A 72 0.82 20.34 39.78
N GLY A 73 1.37 19.12 39.73
CA GLY A 73 0.68 17.93 40.22
C GLY A 73 1.56 16.67 40.27
N PRO A 74 1.22 15.67 41.10
CA PRO A 74 1.94 14.41 41.13
C PRO A 74 1.91 13.73 39.74
N PHE A 75 3.07 13.24 39.31
CA PHE A 75 3.27 12.53 38.03
C PHE A 75 3.11 13.37 36.75
N ALA A 76 3.18 14.71 36.81
CA ALA A 76 3.11 15.58 35.63
C ALA A 76 4.15 15.23 34.54
N ALA A 77 5.34 14.76 34.93
CA ALA A 77 6.39 14.35 34.01
C ALA A 77 6.11 13.02 33.27
N ASN A 78 5.08 12.26 33.66
CA ASN A 78 4.77 10.95 33.07
C ASN A 78 3.89 11.05 31.81
N TYR A 79 3.44 12.25 31.43
CA TYR A 79 2.65 12.44 30.23
C TYR A 79 2.81 13.82 29.63
N GLY A 80 2.45 13.97 28.35
CA GLY A 80 2.50 15.26 27.67
C GLY A 80 2.78 15.11 26.18
N ASP A 81 2.70 16.24 25.47
CA ASP A 81 3.21 16.32 24.09
C ASP A 81 4.73 16.44 24.14
N VAL A 82 5.43 15.62 23.36
CA VAL A 82 6.89 15.70 23.23
C VAL A 82 7.24 16.94 22.40
N PRO A 83 8.06 17.88 22.92
CA PRO A 83 8.52 19.01 22.13
C PRO A 83 9.25 18.55 20.87
N VAL A 84 9.09 19.28 19.75
CA VAL A 84 9.76 18.94 18.48
C VAL A 84 11.28 18.88 18.66
N GLU A 85 11.83 19.76 19.51
CA GLU A 85 13.24 19.77 19.91
C GLU A 85 13.71 18.40 20.43
N ASP A 86 12.86 17.68 21.15
CA ASP A 86 13.21 16.42 21.83
C ASP A 86 12.98 15.19 20.96
N VAL A 87 12.30 15.36 19.83
CA VAL A 87 12.19 14.34 18.78
C VAL A 87 13.43 14.35 17.88
N GLN A 88 14.17 15.46 17.83
CA GLN A 88 15.39 15.58 17.02
C GLN A 88 16.50 14.67 17.52
N SER A 89 17.32 14.17 16.58
CA SER A 89 18.45 13.30 16.86
C SER A 89 19.57 14.05 17.60
N LYS A 90 19.49 14.07 18.94
CA LYS A 90 20.50 14.68 19.82
C LYS A 90 21.54 13.68 20.33
N ALA A 91 21.09 12.50 20.74
CA ALA A 91 21.94 11.44 21.29
C ALA A 91 21.31 10.06 21.08
N VAL A 92 22.15 9.02 21.03
CA VAL A 92 21.70 7.63 21.04
C VAL A 92 21.29 7.28 22.48
N SER A 93 19.99 7.26 22.75
CA SER A 93 19.46 7.13 24.12
C SER A 93 19.67 5.78 24.81
N GLY A 94 20.10 4.73 24.07
CA GLY A 94 20.23 3.37 24.62
C GLY A 94 18.90 2.71 25.04
N ARG A 95 17.76 3.37 24.85
CA ARG A 95 16.44 2.84 25.21
C ARG A 95 16.11 1.59 24.40
N SER A 96 15.66 0.55 25.09
CA SER A 96 15.18 -0.68 24.46
C SER A 96 13.70 -0.53 24.09
N TRP A 97 13.41 -0.64 22.79
CA TRP A 97 12.04 -0.54 22.26
C TRP A 97 11.50 -1.94 21.99
N THR A 98 10.28 -2.20 22.45
CA THR A 98 9.56 -3.45 22.20
C THR A 98 8.59 -3.26 21.03
N LYS A 99 8.55 -4.23 20.10
CA LYS A 99 7.54 -4.23 19.05
C LYS A 99 6.23 -4.79 19.58
N VAL A 100 5.11 -4.23 19.14
CA VAL A 100 3.78 -4.70 19.56
C VAL A 100 3.55 -6.14 19.14
N GLY A 101 4.05 -6.54 17.96
CA GLY A 101 3.87 -7.90 17.45
C GLY A 101 4.67 -8.98 18.18
N ASP A 102 5.60 -8.59 19.06
CA ASP A 102 6.44 -9.51 19.83
C ASP A 102 5.92 -9.66 21.29
N LEU A 103 4.76 -9.08 21.62
CA LEU A 103 4.16 -9.12 22.95
C LEU A 103 3.25 -10.34 23.11
N ASP A 104 3.76 -11.39 23.73
CA ASP A 104 3.03 -12.61 24.05
C ASP A 104 2.86 -12.79 25.57
N GLU A 105 2.27 -13.91 25.97
CA GLU A 105 2.07 -14.28 27.37
C GLU A 105 3.40 -14.35 28.15
N GLY A 106 4.51 -14.71 27.49
CA GLY A 106 5.85 -14.77 28.07
C GLY A 106 6.42 -13.40 28.43
N ALA A 107 5.85 -12.31 27.91
CA ALA A 107 6.19 -10.95 28.27
C ALA A 107 5.54 -10.48 29.58
N ALA A 108 4.60 -11.24 30.17
CA ALA A 108 3.90 -10.85 31.40
C ALA A 108 4.87 -10.48 32.54
N GLY A 109 4.56 -9.38 33.24
CA GLY A 109 5.38 -8.82 34.31
C GLY A 109 6.58 -7.98 33.85
N ARG A 110 6.93 -8.00 32.55
CA ARG A 110 8.05 -7.20 32.02
C ARG A 110 7.65 -5.74 31.82
N ALA A 111 8.58 -4.84 32.14
CA ALA A 111 8.47 -3.43 31.77
C ALA A 111 8.83 -3.27 30.28
N VAL A 112 8.00 -2.55 29.53
CA VAL A 112 8.16 -2.35 28.08
C VAL A 112 8.03 -0.88 27.72
N LEU A 113 8.80 -0.47 26.71
CA LEU A 113 8.69 0.83 26.04
C LEU A 113 8.26 0.57 24.60
N VAL A 114 7.11 1.11 24.21
CA VAL A 114 6.48 0.85 22.91
C VAL A 114 6.13 2.17 22.23
N ARG A 115 6.41 2.27 20.93
CA ARG A 115 5.92 3.34 20.05
C ARG A 115 4.84 2.81 19.11
N GLY A 116 3.68 3.43 19.13
CA GLY A 116 2.53 3.02 18.31
C GLY A 116 1.58 4.17 17.98
N ALA A 117 0.67 3.93 17.05
CA ALA A 117 -0.45 4.82 16.77
C ALA A 117 -1.60 4.52 17.74
N ALA A 118 -2.15 5.55 18.38
CA ALA A 118 -3.37 5.43 19.19
C ALA A 118 -4.58 5.22 18.28
N GLN A 119 -4.87 3.97 17.93
CA GLN A 119 -5.92 3.60 16.98
C GLN A 119 -7.31 3.89 17.57
N ALA A 120 -7.53 3.47 18.80
CA ALA A 120 -8.78 3.69 19.52
C ALA A 120 -8.50 4.14 20.96
N ILE A 121 -9.34 5.01 21.47
CA ILE A 121 -9.25 5.55 22.83
C ILE A 121 -10.65 5.47 23.42
N ARG A 122 -10.80 4.73 24.51
CA ARG A 122 -12.08 4.49 25.18
C ARG A 122 -12.01 4.98 26.63
N PRO A 123 -12.57 6.17 26.94
CA PRO A 123 -12.74 6.59 28.32
C PRO A 123 -13.76 5.69 29.01
N VAL A 124 -13.45 5.22 30.23
CA VAL A 124 -14.36 4.43 31.06
C VAL A 124 -14.88 5.28 32.23
N SER A 125 -13.98 6.01 32.88
CA SER A 125 -14.30 6.97 33.93
C SER A 125 -13.24 8.08 33.98
N LYS A 126 -13.40 9.08 34.85
CA LYS A 126 -12.35 10.08 35.09
C LYS A 126 -11.03 9.49 35.61
N LYS A 127 -11.06 8.25 36.12
CA LYS A 127 -9.90 7.53 36.68
C LYS A 127 -9.42 6.41 35.77
N MET A 128 -10.10 6.10 34.66
CA MET A 128 -9.78 4.94 33.86
C MET A 128 -10.07 5.14 32.37
N ALA A 129 -9.12 4.73 31.53
CA ALA A 129 -9.29 4.69 30.08
C ALA A 129 -8.52 3.50 29.47
N PHE A 130 -9.00 3.05 28.32
CA PHE A 130 -8.27 2.11 27.46
C PHE A 130 -7.73 2.85 26.24
N VAL A 131 -6.52 2.51 25.82
CA VAL A 131 -5.91 2.97 24.57
C VAL A 131 -5.48 1.74 23.79
N VAL A 132 -5.99 1.56 22.57
CA VAL A 132 -5.50 0.52 21.66
C VAL A 132 -4.35 1.11 20.85
N LEU A 133 -3.15 0.55 21.04
CA LEU A 133 -1.98 0.92 20.26
C LEU A 133 -1.81 -0.02 19.09
N ARG A 134 -1.63 0.55 17.91
CA ARG A 134 -1.31 -0.16 16.68
C ARG A 134 0.13 0.11 16.27
N GLN A 135 0.86 -0.95 15.96
CA GLN A 135 2.13 -0.89 15.27
C GLN A 135 2.09 -1.88 14.11
N SER A 136 2.10 -1.36 12.88
CA SER A 136 1.88 -2.16 11.67
C SER A 136 0.52 -2.89 11.70
N MET A 137 0.52 -4.22 11.58
CA MET A 137 -0.64 -5.12 11.64
C MET A 137 -0.99 -5.54 13.08
N SER A 138 -0.12 -5.28 14.04
CA SER A 138 -0.30 -5.71 15.43
C SER A 138 -0.89 -4.60 16.28
N THR A 139 -1.84 -4.96 17.13
CA THR A 139 -2.49 -4.11 18.12
C THR A 139 -2.42 -4.72 19.52
N VAL A 140 -2.26 -3.86 20.54
CA VAL A 140 -2.25 -4.22 21.97
C VAL A 140 -3.12 -3.24 22.77
N GLN A 141 -3.81 -3.74 23.78
CA GLN A 141 -4.61 -2.93 24.68
C GLN A 141 -3.73 -2.35 25.78
N CYS A 142 -3.78 -1.03 25.96
CA CYS A 142 -3.13 -0.33 27.04
C CYS A 142 -4.19 0.13 28.04
N VAL A 143 -3.99 -0.22 29.31
CA VAL A 143 -4.89 0.07 30.42
C VAL A 143 -4.29 1.20 31.25
N LEU A 144 -5.04 2.29 31.39
CA LEU A 144 -4.61 3.45 32.16
C LEU A 144 -5.57 3.65 33.33
N VAL A 145 -5.09 3.42 34.56
CA VAL A 145 -5.87 3.55 35.80
C VAL A 145 -5.15 4.52 36.73
N ALA A 146 -5.84 5.58 37.13
CA ALA A 146 -5.32 6.56 38.08
C ALA A 146 -5.13 5.92 39.46
N SER A 147 -3.88 5.80 39.87
CA SER A 147 -3.44 5.25 41.15
C SER A 147 -2.05 5.76 41.49
N ALA A 148 -1.78 6.00 42.78
CA ALA A 148 -0.45 6.35 43.26
C ALA A 148 0.54 5.21 42.99
N ASP A 149 0.13 3.96 43.22
CA ASP A 149 0.95 2.77 42.95
C ASP A 149 1.29 2.63 41.47
N ALA A 150 0.37 3.09 40.60
CA ALA A 150 0.54 3.12 39.16
C ALA A 150 1.42 4.29 38.69
N SER A 151 1.67 5.29 39.53
CA SER A 151 2.24 6.58 39.13
C SER A 151 1.44 7.28 38.02
N VAL A 152 0.11 7.12 38.06
CA VAL A 152 -0.83 7.67 37.06
C VAL A 152 -1.83 8.59 37.76
N SER A 153 -1.92 9.84 37.30
CA SER A 153 -2.89 10.82 37.82
C SER A 153 -4.20 10.85 37.00
N MET A 154 -5.24 11.47 37.55
CA MET A 154 -6.49 11.70 36.79
C MET A 154 -6.27 12.65 35.60
N GLN A 155 -5.32 13.57 35.72
CA GLN A 155 -4.90 14.49 34.66
C GLN A 155 -4.20 13.73 33.52
N MET A 156 -3.41 12.70 33.83
CA MET A 156 -2.84 11.80 32.83
C MET A 156 -3.93 11.05 32.05
N VAL A 157 -4.95 10.52 32.74
CA VAL A 157 -6.12 9.90 32.09
C VAL A 157 -6.83 10.90 31.18
N LYS A 158 -7.07 12.12 31.68
CA LYS A 158 -7.65 13.21 30.88
C LYS A 158 -6.82 13.52 29.63
N PHE A 159 -5.49 13.60 29.76
CA PHE A 159 -4.59 13.82 28.62
C PHE A 159 -4.71 12.70 27.58
N ALA A 160 -4.63 11.44 28.00
CA ALA A 160 -4.73 10.29 27.11
C ALA A 160 -6.08 10.25 26.38
N THR A 161 -7.18 10.53 27.07
CA THR A 161 -8.53 10.59 26.47
C THR A 161 -8.74 11.77 25.52
N ALA A 162 -7.90 12.81 25.61
CA ALA A 162 -7.91 13.96 24.72
C ALA A 162 -7.01 13.79 23.48
N LEU A 163 -6.30 12.66 23.35
CA LEU A 163 -5.56 12.33 22.14
C LEU A 163 -6.54 12.10 20.98
N SER A 164 -6.14 12.55 19.79
CA SER A 164 -6.85 12.23 18.55
C SER A 164 -6.44 10.84 18.07
N LYS A 165 -7.39 10.09 17.48
CA LYS A 165 -7.10 8.81 16.82
C LYS A 165 -5.95 8.99 15.82
N GLU A 166 -5.11 7.97 15.71
CA GLU A 166 -3.89 7.93 14.90
C GLU A 166 -2.73 8.84 15.36
N SER A 167 -2.81 9.44 16.55
CA SER A 167 -1.65 10.10 17.16
C SER A 167 -0.55 9.08 17.45
N ILE A 168 0.70 9.42 17.15
CA ILE A 168 1.85 8.58 17.49
C ILE A 168 2.24 8.86 18.94
N VAL A 169 2.26 7.80 19.73
CA VAL A 169 2.58 7.88 21.16
C VAL A 169 3.69 6.90 21.54
N ASP A 170 4.49 7.33 22.50
CA ASP A 170 5.39 6.47 23.26
C ASP A 170 4.72 6.12 24.57
N VAL A 171 4.71 4.83 24.90
CA VAL A 171 4.18 4.35 26.17
C VAL A 171 5.21 3.54 26.92
N GLU A 172 5.26 3.74 28.23
CA GLU A 172 5.98 2.88 29.16
C GLU A 172 4.96 2.22 30.08
N GLY A 173 5.10 0.92 30.30
CA GLY A 173 4.18 0.16 31.14
C GLY A 173 4.68 -1.24 31.45
N VAL A 174 3.87 -1.98 32.21
CA VAL A 174 4.14 -3.38 32.57
C VAL A 174 3.12 -4.27 31.88
N VAL A 175 3.59 -5.34 31.23
CA VAL A 175 2.70 -6.28 30.54
C VAL A 175 1.94 -7.12 31.57
N SER A 176 0.66 -7.35 31.36
CA SER A 176 -0.20 -8.19 32.19
C SER A 176 -1.11 -9.06 31.33
N LEU A 177 -1.53 -10.20 31.88
CA LEU A 177 -2.54 -11.04 31.25
C LEU A 177 -3.94 -10.47 31.50
N PRO A 178 -4.80 -10.38 30.48
CA PRO A 178 -6.18 -9.98 30.65
C PRO A 178 -6.96 -11.07 31.40
N LYS A 179 -8.03 -10.68 32.10
CA LYS A 179 -8.91 -11.64 32.79
C LYS A 179 -9.76 -12.47 31.82
N GLU A 180 -10.08 -11.87 30.67
CA GLU A 180 -10.87 -12.47 29.60
C GLU A 180 -10.14 -12.25 28.26
N PRO A 181 -10.29 -13.15 27.28
CA PRO A 181 -9.68 -12.98 25.96
C PRO A 181 -10.07 -11.65 25.30
N LEU A 182 -9.07 -10.97 24.74
CA LEU A 182 -9.27 -9.67 24.11
C LEU A 182 -9.81 -9.85 22.70
N LYS A 183 -10.97 -9.24 22.42
CA LYS A 183 -11.64 -9.30 21.11
C LYS A 183 -11.17 -8.23 20.12
N ALA A 184 -10.68 -7.09 20.63
CA ALA A 184 -10.40 -5.90 19.83
C ALA A 184 -8.92 -5.75 19.42
N THR A 185 -8.04 -6.64 19.90
CA THR A 185 -6.60 -6.54 19.70
C THR A 185 -6.00 -7.86 19.25
N THR A 186 -4.94 -7.78 18.45
CA THR A 186 -4.24 -8.98 17.95
C THR A 186 -3.44 -9.68 19.05
N GLN A 187 -2.88 -8.92 20.00
CA GLN A 187 -2.15 -9.49 21.12
C GLN A 187 -3.11 -9.82 22.25
N GLN A 188 -2.90 -10.97 22.90
CA GLN A 188 -3.70 -11.46 24.04
C GLN A 188 -3.08 -11.06 25.39
N VAL A 189 -2.41 -9.91 25.41
CA VAL A 189 -1.85 -9.29 26.61
C VAL A 189 -2.23 -7.81 26.67
N GLU A 190 -2.14 -7.23 27.86
CA GLU A 190 -2.38 -5.82 28.11
C GLU A 190 -1.11 -5.13 28.61
N ILE A 191 -1.00 -3.82 28.39
CA ILE A 191 0.05 -2.99 28.99
C ILE A 191 -0.60 -2.11 30.05
N GLN A 192 -0.24 -2.31 31.32
CA GLN A 192 -0.59 -1.42 32.42
C GLN A 192 0.29 -0.16 32.33
N LEU A 193 -0.29 0.92 31.82
CA LEU A 193 0.44 2.15 31.49
C LEU A 193 0.95 2.86 32.74
N ARG A 194 2.18 3.34 32.64
CA ARG A 194 2.89 4.15 33.63
C ARG A 194 3.25 5.52 33.08
N LYS A 195 3.58 5.60 31.79
CA LYS A 195 3.85 6.86 31.08
C LYS A 195 3.25 6.85 29.67
N ILE A 196 2.82 8.01 29.19
CA ILE A 196 2.30 8.19 27.82
C ILE A 196 2.67 9.55 27.25
N TYR A 197 3.48 9.56 26.20
CA TYR A 197 3.96 10.76 25.55
C TYR A 197 3.46 10.84 24.11
N CYS A 198 2.87 11.97 23.73
CA CYS A 198 2.42 12.20 22.36
C CYS A 198 3.56 12.75 21.52
N VAL A 199 4.16 11.90 20.68
CA VAL A 199 5.28 12.23 19.79
C VAL A 199 4.78 13.04 18.60
N ASN A 200 3.63 12.65 18.06
CA ASN A 200 3.01 13.36 16.94
C ASN A 200 1.50 13.28 17.04
N ARG A 201 0.86 14.42 17.34
CA ARG A 201 -0.58 14.49 17.50
C ARG A 201 -1.28 14.54 16.14
N ALA A 202 -2.15 13.58 15.89
CA ALA A 202 -2.95 13.55 14.68
C ALA A 202 -3.96 14.70 14.63
N THR A 203 -4.45 15.01 13.43
CA THR A 203 -5.58 15.93 13.29
C THR A 203 -6.84 15.30 13.89
N PRO A 204 -7.66 16.01 14.69
CA PRO A 204 -8.82 15.41 15.36
C PRO A 204 -9.85 14.75 14.44
N THR A 205 -10.01 15.28 13.23
CA THR A 205 -10.92 14.77 12.22
C THR A 205 -10.11 14.21 11.06
N LEU A 206 -10.04 12.88 10.97
CA LEU A 206 -9.45 12.18 9.84
C LEU A 206 -10.45 12.12 8.68
N PRO A 207 -10.00 12.18 7.41
CA PRO A 207 -10.88 12.13 6.26
C PRO A 207 -11.50 10.74 6.02
N ILE A 208 -10.86 9.68 6.51
CA ILE A 208 -11.39 8.32 6.60
C ILE A 208 -11.08 7.75 7.98
N ASN A 209 -11.99 6.95 8.52
CA ASN A 209 -11.76 6.15 9.72
C ASN A 209 -11.19 4.78 9.31
N LEU A 210 -10.14 4.34 9.99
CA LEU A 210 -9.50 3.05 9.71
C LEU A 210 -10.39 1.87 10.04
N GLU A 211 -11.22 1.97 11.09
CA GLU A 211 -12.18 0.92 11.46
C GLU A 211 -13.18 0.73 10.32
N ASP A 212 -13.77 1.81 9.81
CA ASP A 212 -14.73 1.76 8.70
C ASP A 212 -14.09 1.24 7.39
N ALA A 213 -12.82 1.54 7.15
CA ALA A 213 -12.07 1.07 5.97
C ALA A 213 -11.55 -0.38 6.08
N ALA A 214 -11.50 -0.93 7.30
CA ALA A 214 -11.02 -2.29 7.58
C ALA A 214 -12.15 -3.32 7.69
N ARG A 215 -13.42 -2.90 7.69
CA ARG A 215 -14.56 -3.82 7.73
C ARG A 215 -14.61 -4.72 6.50
N SER A 216 -15.00 -5.96 6.75
CA SER A 216 -15.32 -7.00 5.77
C SER A 216 -16.76 -6.88 5.27
N GLU A 217 -17.06 -7.49 4.12
CA GLU A 217 -18.44 -7.62 3.62
C GLU A 217 -19.34 -8.39 4.60
N ALA A 218 -18.81 -9.44 5.24
CA ALA A 218 -19.54 -10.23 6.23
C ALA A 218 -19.96 -9.41 7.47
N GLU A 219 -19.20 -8.39 7.86
CA GLU A 219 -19.60 -7.47 8.93
C GLU A 219 -20.75 -6.55 8.50
N PHE A 220 -20.74 -6.09 7.25
CA PHE A 220 -21.86 -5.33 6.70
C PHE A 220 -23.14 -6.16 6.64
N GLU A 221 -23.05 -7.40 6.17
CA GLU A 221 -24.19 -8.33 6.11
C GLU A 221 -24.77 -8.61 7.51
N LYS A 222 -23.91 -8.87 8.50
CA LYS A 222 -24.33 -9.08 9.89
C LYS A 222 -25.01 -7.85 10.48
N ALA A 223 -24.48 -6.65 10.22
CA ALA A 223 -25.06 -5.41 10.70
C ALA A 223 -26.44 -5.16 10.07
N GLU A 224 -26.59 -5.42 8.78
CA GLU A 224 -27.87 -5.29 8.08
C GLU A 224 -28.94 -6.26 8.63
N GLN A 225 -28.56 -7.50 8.96
CA GLN A 225 -29.45 -8.48 9.59
C GLN A 225 -30.00 -8.03 10.95
N VAL A 226 -29.24 -7.23 11.71
CA VAL A 226 -29.69 -6.68 13.01
C VAL A 226 -30.21 -5.25 12.90
N GLY A 227 -30.35 -4.71 11.69
CA GLY A 227 -30.86 -3.36 11.43
C GLY A 227 -29.87 -2.23 11.75
N GLU A 228 -28.59 -2.52 11.92
CA GLU A 228 -27.54 -1.54 12.16
C GLU A 228 -26.95 -1.03 10.84
N LYS A 229 -26.88 0.29 10.68
CA LYS A 229 -26.28 0.91 9.49
C LYS A 229 -24.81 1.27 9.73
N LEU A 230 -23.91 0.47 9.19
CA LEU A 230 -22.48 0.76 9.21
C LEU A 230 -22.07 1.67 8.04
N VAL A 231 -21.03 2.48 8.27
CA VAL A 231 -20.45 3.34 7.23
C VAL A 231 -19.53 2.52 6.34
N ARG A 232 -19.75 2.59 5.03
CA ARG A 232 -18.91 1.97 4.00
C ARG A 232 -18.02 3.02 3.34
N VAL A 233 -16.71 2.77 3.32
CA VAL A 233 -15.73 3.65 2.64
C VAL A 233 -15.46 3.11 1.24
N GLY A 234 -15.97 3.78 0.22
CA GLY A 234 -15.76 3.40 -1.18
C GLY A 234 -14.30 3.46 -1.63
N GLN A 235 -13.93 2.67 -2.64
CA GLN A 235 -12.56 2.54 -3.15
C GLN A 235 -11.96 3.89 -3.57
N ASP A 236 -12.70 4.73 -4.30
CA ASP A 236 -12.23 6.05 -4.71
C ASP A 236 -11.86 6.96 -3.54
N THR A 237 -12.65 6.91 -2.46
CA THR A 237 -12.35 7.66 -1.23
C THR A 237 -11.08 7.13 -0.57
N ARG A 238 -10.90 5.80 -0.54
CA ARG A 238 -9.68 5.18 -0.01
C ARG A 238 -8.44 5.57 -0.83
N LEU A 239 -8.56 5.62 -2.15
CA LEU A 239 -7.49 6.06 -3.06
C LEU A 239 -7.18 7.56 -2.92
N ASN A 240 -8.21 8.42 -2.79
CA ASN A 240 -8.02 9.85 -2.51
C ASN A 240 -7.27 10.11 -1.20
N TYR A 241 -7.37 9.19 -0.23
CA TYR A 241 -6.69 9.25 1.06
C TYR A 241 -5.71 8.08 1.27
N ARG A 242 -4.99 7.69 0.21
CA ARG A 242 -4.03 6.58 0.22
C ARG A 242 -2.83 6.78 1.17
N ALA A 243 -2.66 7.94 1.80
CA ALA A 243 -1.68 8.10 2.89
C ALA A 243 -2.16 7.50 4.23
N ILE A 244 -3.47 7.26 4.37
CA ILE A 244 -4.10 6.71 5.57
C ILE A 244 -4.51 5.26 5.34
N ASP A 245 -5.11 4.95 4.19
CA ASP A 245 -5.67 3.63 3.91
C ASP A 245 -4.67 2.45 4.04
N PRO A 246 -3.38 2.57 3.65
CA PRO A 246 -2.40 1.50 3.84
C PRO A 246 -2.12 1.15 5.29
N ARG A 247 -2.62 1.93 6.25
CA ARG A 247 -2.50 1.63 7.68
C ARG A 247 -3.48 0.54 8.14
N THR A 248 -4.50 0.19 7.35
CA THR A 248 -5.38 -0.93 7.68
C THR A 248 -4.59 -2.25 7.70
N PRO A 249 -4.93 -3.21 8.57
CA PRO A 249 -4.22 -4.48 8.66
C PRO A 249 -4.13 -5.21 7.31
N SER A 250 -5.22 -5.26 6.56
CA SER A 250 -5.27 -5.95 5.27
C SER A 250 -4.37 -5.30 4.22
N ASN A 251 -4.34 -3.97 4.11
CA ASN A 251 -3.40 -3.32 3.19
C ASN A 251 -1.94 -3.56 3.61
N GLN A 252 -1.64 -3.49 4.91
CA GLN A 252 -0.31 -3.83 5.43
C GLN A 252 0.11 -5.26 5.05
N ALA A 253 -0.83 -6.21 5.10
CA ALA A 253 -0.60 -7.59 4.70
C ALA A 253 -0.42 -7.73 3.18
N VAL A 254 -1.30 -7.15 2.37
CA VAL A 254 -1.24 -7.20 0.89
C VAL A 254 0.11 -6.70 0.38
N PHE A 255 0.60 -5.56 0.87
CA PHE A 255 1.89 -5.03 0.43
C PHE A 255 3.09 -5.87 0.87
N ARG A 256 2.99 -6.57 2.01
CA ARG A 256 4.01 -7.55 2.42
C ARG A 256 4.02 -8.76 1.53
N ILE A 257 2.85 -9.33 1.22
CA ILE A 257 2.72 -10.44 0.26
C ILE A 257 3.28 -10.02 -1.10
N GLN A 258 2.94 -8.84 -1.60
CA GLN A 258 3.49 -8.30 -2.85
C GLN A 258 5.02 -8.23 -2.83
N CYS A 259 5.62 -7.75 -1.73
CA CYS A 259 7.06 -7.73 -1.55
C CYS A 259 7.67 -9.15 -1.55
N GLN A 260 7.02 -10.10 -0.88
CA GLN A 260 7.50 -11.50 -0.84
C GLN A 260 7.44 -12.17 -2.22
N VAL A 261 6.42 -11.88 -3.04
CA VAL A 261 6.36 -12.33 -4.43
C VAL A 261 7.57 -11.82 -5.23
N GLY A 262 7.85 -10.51 -5.17
CA GLY A 262 8.99 -9.92 -5.89
C GLY A 262 10.35 -10.45 -5.41
N ASN A 263 10.54 -10.61 -4.10
CA ASN A 263 11.76 -11.19 -3.55
C ASN A 263 11.95 -12.63 -4.02
N LYS A 264 10.89 -13.44 -3.94
CA LYS A 264 10.97 -14.86 -4.30
C LYS A 264 11.17 -15.07 -5.79
N PHE A 265 10.59 -14.20 -6.62
CA PHE A 265 10.86 -14.14 -8.05
C PHE A 265 12.35 -13.94 -8.33
N GLY A 266 12.97 -12.92 -7.74
CA GLY A 266 14.39 -12.65 -7.90
C GLY A 266 15.27 -13.78 -7.36
N GLU A 267 15.01 -14.26 -6.14
CA GLU A 267 15.76 -15.37 -5.52
C GLU A 267 15.75 -16.63 -6.38
N TYR A 268 14.57 -17.01 -6.90
CA TYR A 268 14.44 -18.22 -7.70
C TYR A 268 15.22 -18.09 -9.00
N LEU A 269 15.08 -16.97 -9.73
CA LEU A 269 15.78 -16.79 -11.00
C LEU A 269 17.31 -16.67 -10.82
N LEU A 270 17.77 -16.01 -9.77
CA LEU A 270 19.20 -15.98 -9.41
C LEU A 270 19.74 -17.38 -9.12
N SER A 271 18.94 -18.27 -8.50
CA SER A 271 19.32 -19.67 -8.29
C SER A 271 19.37 -20.52 -9.57
N LYS A 272 18.90 -19.96 -10.70
CA LYS A 272 18.90 -20.58 -12.03
C LYS A 272 19.85 -19.86 -12.99
N ASP A 273 20.84 -19.16 -12.43
CA ASP A 273 21.90 -18.43 -13.14
C ASP A 273 21.39 -17.28 -14.01
N PHE A 274 20.22 -16.71 -13.70
CA PHE A 274 19.76 -15.50 -14.38
C PHE A 274 20.48 -14.25 -13.87
N VAL A 275 20.68 -13.29 -14.78
CA VAL A 275 21.22 -11.97 -14.46
C VAL A 275 20.10 -10.93 -14.40
N GLY A 276 20.02 -10.20 -13.28
CA GLY A 276 19.11 -9.07 -13.15
C GLY A 276 19.59 -7.88 -13.97
N ILE A 277 18.76 -7.37 -14.89
CA ILE A 277 19.07 -6.22 -15.75
C ILE A 277 18.11 -5.06 -15.49
N HIS A 278 18.54 -3.84 -15.86
CA HIS A 278 17.73 -2.63 -15.78
C HIS A 278 17.70 -1.94 -17.14
N THR A 279 16.52 -1.88 -17.75
CA THR A 279 16.36 -1.39 -19.12
C THR A 279 15.75 0.02 -19.15
N PRO A 280 16.12 0.87 -20.13
CA PRO A 280 15.59 2.23 -20.20
C PRO A 280 14.08 2.20 -20.48
N LYS A 281 13.34 3.06 -19.78
CA LYS A 281 11.88 3.20 -19.95
C LYS A 281 11.49 4.37 -20.85
N LEU A 282 12.46 5.19 -21.25
CA LEU A 282 12.31 6.27 -22.22
C LEU A 282 12.92 5.83 -23.54
N ILE A 283 12.10 5.70 -24.57
CA ILE A 283 12.52 5.20 -25.89
C ILE A 283 12.12 6.18 -26.99
N ALA A 284 12.88 6.20 -28.09
CA ALA A 284 12.69 7.17 -29.17
C ALA A 284 11.41 6.92 -29.99
N GLY A 285 10.89 5.70 -30.01
CA GLY A 285 9.69 5.31 -30.75
C GLY A 285 9.11 4.00 -30.20
N SER A 286 7.94 3.60 -30.71
CA SER A 286 7.28 2.37 -30.27
C SER A 286 8.16 1.16 -30.55
N SER A 287 8.47 0.36 -29.52
CA SER A 287 9.25 -0.88 -29.64
C SER A 287 8.45 -2.01 -30.29
N GLU A 288 7.12 -1.99 -30.12
CA GLU A 288 6.19 -2.98 -30.66
C GLU A 288 5.17 -2.25 -31.55
N GLY A 289 4.99 -2.71 -32.80
CA GLY A 289 4.09 -2.07 -33.75
C GLY A 289 2.62 -2.27 -33.38
N GLY A 290 1.80 -1.22 -33.51
CA GLY A 290 0.34 -1.33 -33.40
C GLY A 290 -0.28 -1.04 -32.02
N ALA A 291 0.53 -0.90 -30.96
CA ALA A 291 0.02 -0.64 -29.62
C ALA A 291 0.11 0.84 -29.20
N ALA A 292 -0.80 1.29 -28.34
CA ALA A 292 -0.85 2.67 -27.88
C ALA A 292 0.26 2.96 -26.86
N VAL A 293 1.04 4.02 -27.09
CA VAL A 293 2.16 4.44 -26.20
C VAL A 293 1.92 5.82 -25.58
N PHE A 294 2.38 6.01 -24.34
CA PHE A 294 2.46 7.34 -23.75
C PHE A 294 3.61 8.12 -24.38
N LYS A 295 3.27 9.26 -24.99
CA LYS A 295 4.23 10.15 -25.65
C LYS A 295 4.59 11.32 -24.75
N LEU A 296 5.86 11.72 -24.78
CA LEU A 296 6.38 12.86 -24.05
C LEU A 296 7.43 13.61 -24.89
N LEU A 297 7.72 14.85 -24.49
CA LEU A 297 8.82 15.63 -25.06
C LEU A 297 10.04 15.53 -24.15
N TYR A 298 11.12 14.96 -24.69
CA TYR A 298 12.41 14.82 -24.03
C TYR A 298 13.40 15.79 -24.66
N ASN A 299 13.69 16.92 -23.98
CA ASN A 299 14.58 17.98 -24.47
C ASN A 299 14.20 18.50 -25.88
N GLY A 300 12.91 18.63 -26.15
CA GLY A 300 12.39 19.07 -27.45
C GLY A 300 12.32 17.97 -28.51
N GLN A 301 12.78 16.76 -28.22
CA GLN A 301 12.64 15.59 -29.08
C GLN A 301 11.46 14.71 -28.62
N PRO A 302 10.75 14.06 -29.54
CA PRO A 302 9.71 13.10 -29.18
C PRO A 302 10.35 11.87 -28.51
N ALA A 303 9.72 11.40 -27.43
CA ALA A 303 10.01 10.13 -26.78
C ALA A 303 8.70 9.46 -26.38
N CYS A 304 8.77 8.18 -26.03
CA CYS A 304 7.65 7.45 -25.44
C CYS A 304 8.11 6.57 -24.28
N LEU A 305 7.14 6.20 -23.43
CA LEU A 305 7.34 5.22 -22.38
C LEU A 305 7.31 3.81 -22.97
N ALA A 306 8.27 2.98 -22.61
CA ALA A 306 8.36 1.60 -23.05
C ALA A 306 7.16 0.78 -22.54
N GLN A 307 6.46 0.09 -23.43
CA GLN A 307 5.27 -0.68 -23.05
C GLN A 307 5.58 -1.98 -22.35
N SER A 308 6.73 -2.55 -22.63
CA SER A 308 7.28 -3.76 -22.04
C SER A 308 8.82 -3.66 -22.12
N PRO A 309 9.56 -4.38 -21.27
CA PRO A 309 11.01 -4.50 -21.42
C PRO A 309 11.43 -5.52 -22.50
N GLN A 310 10.49 -6.08 -23.26
CA GLN A 310 10.71 -7.25 -24.13
C GLN A 310 11.88 -7.06 -25.10
N LEU A 311 11.90 -5.95 -25.85
CA LEU A 311 12.93 -5.66 -26.83
C LEU A 311 14.34 -5.64 -26.20
N TYR A 312 14.48 -4.99 -25.04
CA TYR A 312 15.78 -4.88 -24.36
C TYR A 312 16.23 -6.20 -23.74
N LYS A 313 15.31 -7.03 -23.24
CA LYS A 313 15.64 -8.39 -22.79
C LYS A 313 16.20 -9.22 -23.94
N GLN A 314 15.54 -9.19 -25.10
CA GLN A 314 16.01 -9.89 -26.30
C GLN A 314 17.37 -9.38 -26.78
N MET A 315 17.59 -8.06 -26.75
CA MET A 315 18.91 -7.48 -27.02
C MET A 315 19.98 -7.96 -26.04
N ALA A 316 19.64 -8.14 -24.76
CA ALA A 316 20.56 -8.68 -23.76
C ALA A 316 20.90 -10.16 -24.04
N ILE A 317 19.92 -10.97 -24.44
CA ILE A 317 20.17 -12.34 -24.90
C ILE A 317 21.11 -12.34 -26.12
N CYS A 318 20.83 -11.52 -27.15
CA CYS A 318 21.74 -11.34 -28.29
C CYS A 318 23.14 -10.83 -27.89
N GLY A 319 23.23 -10.12 -26.77
CA GLY A 319 24.47 -9.64 -26.18
C GLY A 319 25.27 -10.69 -25.38
N GLY A 320 24.79 -11.94 -25.32
CA GLY A 320 25.48 -13.06 -24.67
C GLY A 320 25.20 -13.22 -23.17
N PHE A 321 24.11 -12.63 -22.65
CA PHE A 321 23.74 -12.79 -21.24
C PHE A 321 23.12 -14.16 -20.90
N GLU A 322 22.73 -14.95 -21.91
CA GLU A 322 22.07 -16.27 -21.85
C GLU A 322 20.71 -16.32 -21.11
N ARG A 323 20.60 -15.70 -19.92
CA ARG A 323 19.42 -15.67 -19.04
C ARG A 323 19.33 -14.33 -18.33
N VAL A 324 18.23 -13.61 -18.52
CA VAL A 324 18.02 -12.29 -17.92
C VAL A 324 16.64 -12.16 -17.31
N PHE A 325 16.54 -11.35 -16.26
CA PHE A 325 15.26 -10.93 -15.70
C PHE A 325 15.24 -9.45 -15.35
N GLU A 326 14.05 -8.87 -15.29
CA GLU A 326 13.84 -7.49 -14.88
C GLU A 326 12.60 -7.39 -13.99
N VAL A 327 12.71 -6.59 -12.92
CA VAL A 327 11.58 -6.14 -12.11
C VAL A 327 11.51 -4.63 -12.25
N GLY A 328 10.47 -4.13 -12.92
CA GLY A 328 10.41 -2.71 -13.28
C GLY A 328 9.04 -2.23 -13.73
N PRO A 329 8.87 -0.91 -13.93
CA PRO A 329 7.60 -0.36 -14.38
C PRO A 329 7.31 -0.70 -15.84
N VAL A 330 6.04 -0.97 -16.11
CA VAL A 330 5.45 -1.33 -17.41
C VAL A 330 4.28 -0.38 -17.68
N PHE A 331 4.19 0.12 -18.91
CA PHE A 331 3.22 1.17 -19.27
C PHE A 331 2.25 0.71 -20.37
N ARG A 332 0.95 0.77 -20.09
CA ARG A 332 -0.12 0.41 -21.03
C ARG A 332 -0.96 1.64 -21.34
N ALA A 333 -0.88 2.15 -22.56
CA ALA A 333 -1.61 3.36 -22.95
C ALA A 333 -2.96 3.05 -23.60
N GLU A 334 -3.40 1.78 -23.64
CA GLU A 334 -4.76 1.44 -24.04
C GLU A 334 -5.77 2.12 -23.10
N ASN A 335 -6.82 2.70 -23.68
CA ASN A 335 -7.88 3.33 -22.90
C ASN A 335 -8.83 2.27 -22.32
N SER A 336 -8.34 1.52 -21.33
CA SER A 336 -9.07 0.45 -20.64
C SER A 336 -9.27 0.83 -19.18
N ASN A 337 -10.52 1.10 -18.80
CA ASN A 337 -10.89 1.39 -17.41
C ASN A 337 -11.68 0.20 -16.85
N THR A 338 -10.97 -0.87 -16.50
CA THR A 338 -11.54 -2.06 -15.86
C THR A 338 -10.92 -2.27 -14.49
N HIS A 339 -11.52 -3.14 -13.67
CA HIS A 339 -10.96 -3.49 -12.35
C HIS A 339 -9.62 -4.24 -12.41
N ARG A 340 -9.15 -4.63 -13.61
CA ARG A 340 -7.95 -5.45 -13.83
C ARG A 340 -6.83 -4.74 -14.59
N HIS A 341 -7.09 -3.59 -15.20
CA HIS A 341 -6.12 -2.91 -16.05
C HIS A 341 -5.72 -1.56 -15.44
N LEU A 342 -4.41 -1.32 -15.41
CA LEU A 342 -3.81 -0.05 -15.01
C LEU A 342 -2.87 0.42 -16.12
N CYS A 343 -2.74 1.73 -16.27
CA CYS A 343 -1.81 2.31 -17.23
C CYS A 343 -0.34 2.17 -16.81
N GLU A 344 -0.08 1.92 -15.52
CA GLU A 344 1.24 1.69 -14.96
C GLU A 344 1.14 0.55 -13.94
N PHE A 345 2.03 -0.44 -14.05
CA PHE A 345 2.18 -1.53 -13.10
C PHE A 345 3.63 -2.00 -13.05
N VAL A 346 3.96 -2.84 -12.06
CA VAL A 346 5.29 -3.46 -11.95
C VAL A 346 5.27 -4.80 -12.66
N GLY A 347 6.08 -4.93 -13.71
CA GLY A 347 6.34 -6.17 -14.43
C GLY A 347 7.40 -7.03 -13.74
N LEU A 348 7.21 -8.34 -13.84
CA LEU A 348 8.18 -9.37 -13.48
C LEU A 348 8.49 -10.15 -14.76
N ASP A 349 9.58 -9.79 -15.41
CA ASP A 349 9.90 -10.25 -16.76
C ASP A 349 11.15 -11.12 -16.73
N ALA A 350 11.13 -12.22 -17.48
CA ALA A 350 12.29 -13.09 -17.68
C ALA A 350 12.46 -13.39 -19.18
N GLU A 351 13.69 -13.67 -19.60
CA GLU A 351 14.04 -14.12 -20.94
C GLU A 351 15.25 -15.07 -20.82
N MET A 352 15.29 -16.13 -21.63
CA MET A 352 16.43 -17.05 -21.65
C MET A 352 16.62 -17.68 -23.03
N GLU A 353 17.86 -18.06 -23.33
CA GLU A 353 18.16 -18.94 -24.45
C GLU A 353 17.46 -20.29 -24.30
N ILE A 354 17.02 -20.82 -25.44
CA ILE A 354 16.44 -22.15 -25.59
C ILE A 354 17.43 -22.99 -26.39
N LYS A 355 17.70 -24.22 -25.96
CA LYS A 355 18.63 -25.10 -26.67
C LYS A 355 17.91 -26.02 -27.66
N GLU A 356 16.84 -26.69 -27.22
CA GLU A 356 16.10 -27.66 -28.04
C GLU A 356 14.62 -27.32 -28.15
N HIS A 357 13.97 -26.95 -27.04
CA HIS A 357 12.53 -26.75 -27.02
C HIS A 357 12.09 -25.70 -25.99
N TYR A 358 11.09 -24.88 -26.32
CA TYR A 358 10.60 -23.81 -25.44
C TYR A 358 9.99 -24.32 -24.11
N PHE A 359 9.77 -25.63 -23.98
CA PHE A 359 9.41 -26.24 -22.70
C PHE A 359 10.48 -26.08 -21.63
N GLU A 360 11.75 -25.87 -22.01
CA GLU A 360 12.80 -25.45 -21.08
C GLU A 360 12.40 -24.17 -20.30
N VAL A 361 11.77 -23.21 -20.98
CA VAL A 361 11.25 -21.99 -20.35
C VAL A 361 10.04 -22.30 -19.47
N CYS A 362 9.14 -23.17 -19.94
CA CYS A 362 7.96 -23.58 -19.18
C CYS A 362 8.36 -24.25 -17.85
N ASP A 363 9.42 -25.06 -17.85
CA ASP A 363 9.91 -25.73 -16.64
C ASP A 363 10.53 -24.74 -15.63
N ILE A 364 11.17 -23.67 -16.12
CA ILE A 364 11.60 -22.56 -15.26
C ILE A 364 10.39 -21.86 -14.64
N ILE A 365 9.36 -21.57 -15.43
CA ILE A 365 8.14 -20.88 -14.96
C ILE A 365 7.36 -21.75 -13.96
N ASP A 366 7.23 -23.05 -14.21
CA ASP A 366 6.61 -24.02 -13.30
C ASP A 366 7.27 -23.96 -11.91
N GLY A 367 8.58 -24.20 -11.86
CA GLY A 367 9.31 -24.18 -10.61
C GLY A 367 9.31 -22.81 -9.93
N LEU A 368 9.27 -21.71 -10.70
CA LEU A 368 9.17 -20.34 -10.19
C LEU A 368 7.87 -20.14 -9.40
N PHE A 369 6.72 -20.42 -10.03
CA PHE A 369 5.42 -20.21 -9.39
C PHE A 369 5.21 -21.16 -8.21
N VAL A 370 5.56 -22.44 -8.34
CA VAL A 370 5.50 -23.40 -7.23
C VAL A 370 6.36 -22.93 -6.06
N SER A 371 7.57 -22.42 -6.32
CA SER A 371 8.45 -21.85 -5.28
C SER A 371 7.82 -20.65 -4.58
N ILE A 372 7.18 -19.75 -5.33
CA ILE A 372 6.45 -18.59 -4.79
C ILE A 372 5.29 -19.05 -3.92
N PHE A 373 4.41 -19.92 -4.41
CA PHE A 373 3.23 -20.36 -3.66
C PHE A 373 3.63 -21.07 -2.37
N LYS A 374 4.61 -21.97 -2.43
CA LYS A 374 5.14 -22.68 -1.26
C LYS A 374 5.72 -21.73 -0.22
N HIS A 375 6.43 -20.70 -0.66
CA HIS A 375 6.97 -19.68 0.23
C HIS A 375 5.86 -18.89 0.92
N LEU A 376 4.86 -18.42 0.17
CA LEU A 376 3.75 -17.64 0.72
C LEU A 376 2.92 -18.47 1.72
N THR A 377 2.60 -19.72 1.41
CA THR A 377 1.80 -20.59 2.30
C THR A 377 2.56 -20.97 3.57
N THR A 378 3.89 -21.09 3.50
CA THR A 378 4.73 -21.49 4.65
C THR A 378 5.07 -20.29 5.53
N ASN A 379 5.46 -19.16 4.93
CA ASN A 379 6.10 -18.04 5.63
C ASN A 379 5.21 -16.80 5.80
N CYS A 380 4.05 -16.73 5.14
CA CYS A 380 3.18 -15.54 5.17
C CYS A 380 1.77 -15.83 5.71
N LYS A 381 1.64 -16.83 6.59
CA LYS A 381 0.35 -17.25 7.15
C LYS A 381 -0.39 -16.09 7.83
N LYS A 382 0.32 -15.31 8.65
CA LYS A 382 -0.25 -14.16 9.38
C LYS A 382 -0.81 -13.11 8.42
N GLU A 383 -0.08 -12.79 7.35
CA GLU A 383 -0.54 -11.88 6.31
C GLU A 383 -1.76 -12.43 5.57
N LEU A 384 -1.72 -13.70 5.15
CA LEU A 384 -2.82 -14.36 4.46
C LEU A 384 -4.10 -14.40 5.31
N GLU A 385 -3.98 -14.76 6.60
CA GLU A 385 -5.10 -14.75 7.56
C GLU A 385 -5.66 -13.34 7.75
N THR A 386 -4.79 -12.33 7.83
CA THR A 386 -5.22 -10.93 7.95
C THR A 386 -6.01 -10.47 6.72
N ILE A 387 -5.55 -10.82 5.52
CA ILE A 387 -6.26 -10.53 4.27
C ILE A 387 -7.60 -11.26 4.26
N ASN A 388 -7.60 -12.56 4.59
CA ASN A 388 -8.78 -13.41 4.60
C ASN A 388 -9.86 -12.90 5.57
N GLY A 389 -9.45 -12.27 6.67
CA GLY A 389 -10.37 -11.64 7.63
C GLY A 389 -11.18 -10.49 7.04
N GLN A 390 -10.63 -9.72 6.09
CA GLN A 390 -11.37 -8.65 5.41
C GLN A 390 -11.95 -9.07 4.06
N TYR A 391 -11.20 -9.88 3.31
CA TYR A 391 -11.50 -10.34 1.96
C TYR A 391 -11.44 -11.87 1.97
N PRO A 392 -12.53 -12.58 2.30
CA PRO A 392 -12.52 -14.03 2.37
C PRO A 392 -12.10 -14.66 1.04
N PHE A 393 -11.15 -15.59 1.08
CA PHE A 393 -10.70 -16.38 -0.06
C PHE A 393 -10.36 -17.81 0.36
N GLU A 394 -10.46 -18.75 -0.57
CA GLU A 394 -9.99 -20.11 -0.34
C GLU A 394 -8.49 -20.20 -0.59
N PRO A 395 -7.72 -20.95 0.24
CA PRO A 395 -6.29 -21.14 -0.01
C PRO A 395 -6.03 -21.68 -1.41
N LEU A 396 -5.05 -21.10 -2.08
CA LEU A 396 -4.64 -21.48 -3.43
C LEU A 396 -4.26 -22.97 -3.49
N LYS A 397 -4.88 -23.72 -4.42
CA LYS A 397 -4.54 -25.12 -4.68
C LYS A 397 -3.64 -25.24 -5.89
N TYR A 398 -2.47 -25.85 -5.72
CA TYR A 398 -1.53 -26.08 -6.81
C TYR A 398 -0.93 -27.48 -6.70
N LEU A 399 -0.46 -27.99 -7.83
CA LEU A 399 0.25 -29.26 -7.92
C LEU A 399 1.76 -29.01 -7.81
N GLU A 400 2.51 -29.93 -7.19
CA GLU A 400 3.99 -29.88 -7.16
C GLU A 400 4.59 -29.97 -8.57
N LYS A 401 3.89 -30.65 -9.49
CA LYS A 401 4.15 -30.60 -10.93
C LYS A 401 2.98 -29.92 -11.60
N THR A 402 3.20 -28.73 -12.16
CA THR A 402 2.09 -27.94 -12.73
C THR A 402 1.43 -28.68 -13.88
N LEU A 403 0.09 -28.64 -13.90
CA LEU A 403 -0.70 -29.21 -14.98
C LEU A 403 -0.39 -28.44 -16.27
N LYS A 404 0.00 -29.17 -17.33
CA LYS A 404 0.16 -28.61 -18.68
C LYS A 404 -1.03 -29.09 -19.51
N LEU A 405 -1.88 -28.15 -19.91
CA LEU A 405 -3.03 -28.38 -20.77
C LEU A 405 -2.75 -27.79 -22.14
N THR A 406 -2.89 -28.58 -23.19
CA THR A 406 -2.77 -28.07 -24.56
C THR A 406 -3.96 -27.19 -24.91
N TYR A 407 -3.77 -26.29 -25.87
CA TYR A 407 -4.82 -25.43 -26.38
C TYR A 407 -6.05 -26.24 -26.81
N GLU A 408 -5.82 -27.30 -27.58
CA GLU A 408 -6.82 -28.22 -28.10
C GLU A 408 -7.60 -28.92 -26.98
N GLU A 409 -6.92 -29.41 -25.94
CA GLU A 409 -7.57 -30.02 -24.78
C GLU A 409 -8.44 -29.02 -24.02
N GLY A 410 -7.97 -27.78 -23.81
CA GLY A 410 -8.76 -26.76 -23.13
C GLY A 410 -9.98 -26.31 -23.94
N ILE A 411 -9.83 -26.17 -25.26
CA ILE A 411 -10.97 -25.90 -26.15
C ILE A 411 -11.97 -27.06 -26.12
N GLN A 412 -11.49 -28.30 -26.12
CA GLN A 412 -12.36 -29.47 -26.03
C GLN A 412 -13.13 -29.49 -24.70
N MET A 413 -12.48 -29.21 -23.57
CA MET A 413 -13.14 -29.08 -22.27
C MET A 413 -14.23 -27.99 -22.27
N LEU A 414 -13.97 -26.84 -22.90
CA LEU A 414 -14.95 -25.76 -23.02
C LEU A 414 -16.15 -26.15 -23.90
N LYS A 415 -15.90 -26.82 -25.03
CA LYS A 415 -16.94 -27.32 -25.94
C LYS A 415 -17.83 -28.37 -25.27
N GLU A 416 -17.24 -29.32 -24.55
CA GLU A 416 -17.97 -30.32 -23.77
C GLU A 416 -18.85 -29.70 -22.68
N ALA A 417 -18.39 -28.59 -22.10
CA ALA A 417 -19.17 -27.81 -21.16
C ALA A 417 -20.20 -26.86 -21.83
N GLY A 418 -20.38 -26.92 -23.15
CA GLY A 418 -21.35 -26.12 -23.91
C GLY A 418 -20.94 -24.66 -24.16
N THR A 419 -19.64 -24.35 -24.18
CA THR A 419 -19.14 -23.04 -24.60
C THR A 419 -18.70 -23.08 -26.06
N GLU A 420 -19.30 -22.23 -26.89
CA GLU A 420 -18.85 -22.00 -28.25
C GLU A 420 -17.57 -21.17 -28.25
N ILE A 421 -16.49 -21.73 -28.79
CA ILE A 421 -15.22 -21.04 -29.01
C ILE A 421 -14.88 -21.15 -30.50
N GLU A 422 -14.57 -20.02 -31.12
CA GLU A 422 -14.08 -19.99 -32.49
C GLU A 422 -12.77 -20.79 -32.61
N PRO A 423 -12.62 -21.66 -33.62
CA PRO A 423 -11.37 -22.36 -33.86
C PRO A 423 -10.22 -21.35 -34.01
N MET A 424 -9.15 -21.53 -33.22
CA MET A 424 -7.95 -20.66 -33.22
C MET A 424 -8.18 -19.20 -32.80
N GLY A 425 -9.37 -18.86 -32.25
CA GLY A 425 -9.65 -17.52 -31.69
C GLY A 425 -9.16 -17.37 -30.25
N ASP A 426 -8.96 -16.13 -29.80
CA ASP A 426 -8.58 -15.87 -28.41
C ASP A 426 -9.71 -16.25 -27.42
N LEU A 427 -9.33 -16.71 -26.23
CA LEU A 427 -10.29 -16.93 -25.15
C LEU A 427 -10.71 -15.58 -24.56
N ASN A 428 -12.03 -15.33 -24.54
CA ASN A 428 -12.55 -14.21 -23.76
C ASN A 428 -12.52 -14.53 -22.25
N THR A 429 -12.63 -13.49 -21.41
CA THR A 429 -12.53 -13.63 -19.94
C THR A 429 -13.53 -14.61 -19.33
N GLU A 430 -14.73 -14.76 -19.89
CA GLU A 430 -15.71 -15.72 -19.35
C GLU A 430 -15.34 -17.16 -19.69
N ALA A 431 -14.77 -17.40 -20.88
CA ALA A 431 -14.21 -18.69 -21.27
C ALA A 431 -12.99 -19.05 -20.41
N GLU A 432 -12.07 -18.11 -20.14
CA GLU A 432 -10.92 -18.33 -19.25
C GLU A 432 -11.36 -18.75 -17.83
N LYS A 433 -12.30 -18.00 -17.23
CA LYS A 433 -12.86 -18.34 -15.91
C LYS A 433 -13.54 -19.70 -15.90
N LYS A 434 -14.29 -20.02 -16.96
CA LYS A 434 -14.98 -21.31 -17.06
C LYS A 434 -13.98 -22.45 -17.19
N LEU A 435 -12.96 -22.29 -18.02
CA LEU A 435 -11.87 -23.28 -18.15
C LEU A 435 -11.17 -23.50 -16.81
N GLY A 436 -10.84 -22.41 -16.09
CA GLY A 436 -10.28 -22.51 -14.75
C GLY A 436 -11.15 -23.33 -13.79
N ARG A 437 -12.47 -23.10 -13.77
CA ARG A 437 -13.40 -23.89 -12.93
C ARG A 437 -13.40 -25.36 -13.30
N LEU A 438 -13.44 -25.70 -14.60
CA LEU A 438 -13.38 -27.08 -15.08
C LEU A 438 -12.06 -27.75 -14.68
N VAL A 439 -10.93 -27.01 -14.75
CA VAL A 439 -9.62 -27.50 -14.33
C VAL A 439 -9.60 -27.76 -12.82
N ARG A 440 -10.14 -26.83 -12.01
CA ARG A 440 -10.23 -27.00 -10.56
C ARG A 440 -11.09 -28.19 -10.17
N GLU A 441 -12.23 -28.39 -10.82
CA GLU A 441 -13.13 -29.52 -10.59
C GLU A 441 -12.50 -30.86 -10.98
N LYS A 442 -11.82 -30.92 -12.14
CA LYS A 442 -11.26 -32.16 -12.68
C LYS A 442 -9.91 -32.54 -12.07
N TYR A 443 -9.05 -31.57 -11.84
CA TYR A 443 -7.64 -31.79 -11.45
C TYR A 443 -7.29 -31.25 -10.06
N GLY A 444 -8.21 -30.53 -9.40
CA GLY A 444 -8.00 -30.06 -8.03
C GLY A 444 -6.99 -28.91 -7.91
N THR A 445 -6.77 -28.13 -8.97
CA THR A 445 -5.78 -27.03 -8.98
C THR A 445 -6.34 -25.73 -9.55
N ASP A 446 -5.88 -24.61 -8.99
CA ASP A 446 -6.12 -23.23 -9.41
C ASP A 446 -5.00 -22.68 -10.33
N PHE A 447 -3.94 -23.45 -10.58
CA PHE A 447 -2.79 -23.05 -11.40
C PHE A 447 -2.45 -24.12 -12.44
N PHE A 448 -2.41 -23.72 -13.70
CA PHE A 448 -2.05 -24.59 -14.82
C PHE A 448 -1.44 -23.79 -15.96
N HIS A 449 -0.65 -24.46 -16.80
CA HIS A 449 -0.17 -23.91 -18.06
C HIS A 449 -1.15 -24.24 -19.18
N PHE A 450 -1.48 -23.23 -19.98
CA PHE A 450 -2.26 -23.40 -21.21
C PHE A 450 -1.33 -23.16 -22.41
N VAL A 451 -0.93 -24.25 -23.08
CA VAL A 451 0.18 -24.25 -24.07
C VAL A 451 -0.31 -24.59 -25.48
N PRO A 452 0.12 -23.86 -26.52
CA PRO A 452 -0.19 -24.24 -27.90
C PRO A 452 0.74 -25.37 -28.40
N LEU A 453 0.18 -26.34 -29.15
CA LEU A 453 0.97 -27.41 -29.78
C LEU A 453 1.77 -26.94 -31.02
N SER A 454 1.37 -25.82 -31.65
CA SER A 454 2.09 -25.23 -32.79
C SER A 454 2.15 -23.70 -32.71
N CYS A 455 3.26 -23.12 -33.16
CA CYS A 455 3.58 -21.68 -33.06
C CYS A 455 2.68 -20.74 -33.89
N GLY A 456 1.56 -21.23 -34.46
CA GLY A 456 0.71 -20.49 -35.39
C GLY A 456 -0.22 -19.45 -34.76
N CYS A 457 -0.53 -19.58 -33.47
CA CYS A 457 -1.23 -18.54 -32.69
C CYS A 457 -0.16 -17.69 -31.98
N THR A 458 0.39 -16.72 -32.70
CA THR A 458 1.43 -15.82 -32.19
C THR A 458 0.89 -14.92 -31.08
N SER A 459 1.34 -15.18 -29.84
CA SER A 459 2.04 -14.21 -28.96
C SER A 459 1.82 -14.37 -27.45
N VAL A 460 1.00 -15.33 -26.97
CA VAL A 460 0.72 -15.39 -25.52
C VAL A 460 0.61 -16.83 -24.98
N LEU A 461 1.62 -17.26 -24.22
CA LEU A 461 1.45 -18.31 -23.20
C LEU A 461 0.56 -17.73 -22.09
N HIS A 462 -0.73 -18.07 -22.09
CA HIS A 462 -1.64 -17.66 -21.02
C HIS A 462 -1.37 -18.52 -19.78
N HIS A 463 -1.01 -17.86 -18.68
CA HIS A 463 -1.02 -18.47 -17.36
C HIS A 463 -2.34 -18.07 -16.71
N ALA A 464 -3.29 -19.00 -16.65
CA ALA A 464 -4.55 -18.77 -15.99
C ALA A 464 -4.41 -19.14 -14.51
N MET A 465 -4.63 -18.16 -13.64
CA MET A 465 -4.84 -18.36 -12.21
C MET A 465 -6.28 -17.90 -11.92
N LEU A 466 -7.08 -18.77 -11.31
CA LEU A 466 -8.48 -18.50 -10.99
C LEU A 466 -8.64 -17.38 -9.94
#